data_AF-A0A672L7D9-F1
#
_entry.id   AF-A0A672L7D9-F1
#
_cell.length_a   1.000
_cell.length_b   1.000
_cell.length_c   1.000
_cell.angle_alpha   90.00
_cell.angle_beta   90.00
_cell.angle_gamma   90.00
#
_symmetry.space_group_name_H-M   'P 1'
#
loop_
_entity.id
_entity.type
_entity.pdbx_description
1 polymer ?
#
loop_
_entity_poly.entity_id
_entity_poly.type
_entity_poly.pdbx_seq_one_letter_code
_entity_poly.pdbx_strand_id
1 'polypeptide(L)'
;MIIINVETVPLLNIFVETVILQKDLSLKIENGFIACFSLPHPVTDVIKEQSKELRGTQRQITRDRAALERQERQMEMEIKKMAKTGNREACKILAKQLVQLRKQKNRTYAVSSKVTSMSTQTKVMNSQMKMAGAMSTTAKTMQTVNKRLDPKKTLETMQDFQKENLKIGMTEDMINDTLDEIFDESGDEEECQDIMNQVLDEIGIEISGKMVRAPSAGKILPGASPVKSKAATISDAEIERQLKALGMD
;
A
#
# COMPACT_ATOMS: atom_id res chain seq x y z
N MET A 1 7.70 -0.17 -92.58
CA MET A 1 8.35 -1.08 -91.60
C MET A 1 9.72 -0.50 -91.28
N ILE A 2 9.79 0.35 -90.26
CA ILE A 2 11.05 0.67 -89.56
C ILE A 2 10.70 0.62 -88.07
N ILE A 3 11.20 -0.45 -87.46
CA ILE A 3 11.10 -0.83 -86.07
C ILE A 3 12.13 0.01 -85.32
N ILE A 4 11.67 0.99 -84.54
CA ILE A 4 12.43 1.75 -83.53
C ILE A 4 11.36 2.25 -82.53
N ASN A 5 11.35 1.99 -81.23
CA ASN A 5 12.18 1.14 -80.39
C ASN A 5 11.33 0.81 -79.16
N VAL A 6 11.30 -0.45 -78.75
CA VAL A 6 10.65 -0.95 -77.51
C VAL A 6 11.49 -0.61 -76.26
N GLU A 7 12.38 0.40 -76.36
CA GLU A 7 13.40 0.72 -75.35
C GLU A 7 13.17 2.04 -74.59
N THR A 8 12.13 2.83 -74.89
CA THR A 8 11.87 4.11 -74.19
C THR A 8 10.92 4.02 -73.00
N VAL A 9 10.20 2.90 -72.84
CA VAL A 9 9.29 2.63 -71.72
C VAL A 9 10.00 2.43 -70.37
N PRO A 10 11.15 1.74 -70.25
CA PRO A 10 11.78 1.53 -68.93
C PRO A 10 12.30 2.83 -68.32
N LEU A 11 12.76 3.79 -69.12
CA LEU A 11 13.31 5.06 -68.61
C LEU A 11 12.24 5.97 -68.00
N LEU A 12 11.03 6.00 -68.58
CA LEU A 12 9.92 6.75 -67.99
C LEU A 12 9.41 6.11 -66.69
N ASN A 13 9.37 4.77 -66.63
CA ASN A 13 8.90 4.06 -65.45
C ASN A 13 9.88 4.20 -64.28
N ILE A 14 11.19 4.13 -64.55
CA ILE A 14 12.24 4.41 -63.56
C ILE A 14 12.13 5.86 -63.07
N PHE A 15 11.86 6.83 -63.95
CA PHE A 15 11.72 8.23 -63.54
C PHE A 15 10.49 8.46 -62.65
N VAL A 16 9.35 7.84 -62.97
CA VAL A 16 8.13 7.92 -62.15
C VAL A 16 8.33 7.22 -60.80
N GLU A 17 8.95 6.05 -60.78
CA GLU A 17 9.23 5.30 -59.54
C GLU A 17 10.24 6.03 -58.65
N THR A 18 11.24 6.69 -59.24
CA THR A 18 12.20 7.52 -58.50
C THR A 18 11.54 8.76 -57.89
N VAL A 19 10.65 9.43 -58.62
CA VAL A 19 9.91 10.61 -58.12
C VAL A 19 8.89 10.23 -57.04
N ILE A 20 8.24 9.07 -57.15
CA ILE A 20 7.36 8.52 -56.11
C ILE A 20 8.16 8.17 -54.86
N LEU A 21 9.29 7.48 -55.00
CA LEU A 21 10.19 7.18 -53.88
C LEU A 21 10.76 8.46 -53.23
N GLN A 22 11.04 9.51 -54.01
CA GLN A 22 11.50 10.79 -53.47
C GLN A 22 10.39 11.50 -52.68
N LYS A 23 9.14 11.45 -53.13
CA LYS A 23 7.98 11.98 -52.41
C LYS A 23 7.68 11.18 -51.14
N ASP A 24 7.74 9.85 -51.19
CA ASP A 24 7.52 8.98 -50.04
C ASP A 24 8.63 9.14 -48.98
N LEU A 25 9.88 9.34 -49.40
CA LEU A 25 10.98 9.63 -48.50
C LEU A 25 10.80 11.01 -47.84
N SER A 26 10.36 12.01 -48.60
CA SER A 26 10.05 13.35 -48.05
C SER A 26 8.88 13.30 -47.07
N LEU A 27 7.83 12.52 -47.35
CA LEU A 27 6.68 12.33 -46.45
C LEU A 27 7.08 11.54 -45.19
N LYS A 28 7.99 10.55 -45.30
CA LYS A 28 8.54 9.83 -44.13
C LYS A 28 9.47 10.70 -43.30
N ILE A 29 10.19 11.64 -43.92
CA ILE A 29 10.99 12.63 -43.19
C ILE A 29 10.07 13.63 -42.47
N GLU A 30 9.00 14.13 -43.10
CA GLU A 30 8.02 15.00 -42.42
C GLU A 30 7.25 14.28 -41.31
N ASN A 31 6.74 13.08 -41.56
CA ASN A 31 6.04 12.30 -40.53
C ASN A 31 6.99 11.79 -39.44
N GLY A 32 8.24 11.48 -39.78
CA GLY A 32 9.30 11.14 -38.83
C GLY A 32 9.75 12.34 -38.01
N PHE A 33 9.76 13.53 -38.59
CA PHE A 33 10.03 14.80 -37.89
C PHE A 33 8.87 15.17 -36.95
N ILE A 34 7.62 14.93 -37.35
CA ILE A 34 6.43 15.09 -36.49
C ILE A 34 6.42 14.05 -35.36
N ALA A 35 6.81 12.80 -35.63
CA ALA A 35 6.94 11.76 -34.59
C ALA A 35 8.10 12.06 -33.62
N CYS A 36 9.20 12.64 -34.10
CA CYS A 36 10.31 13.14 -33.27
C CYS A 36 9.92 14.41 -32.47
N PHE A 37 8.91 15.15 -32.94
CA PHE A 37 8.29 16.28 -32.25
C PHE A 37 7.09 15.86 -31.37
N SER A 38 6.87 14.56 -31.15
CA SER A 38 6.14 14.13 -29.96
C SER A 38 7.03 14.42 -28.75
N LEU A 39 6.95 15.68 -28.30
CA LEU A 39 7.80 16.24 -27.26
C LEU A 39 7.94 15.21 -26.12
N PRO A 40 9.15 14.91 -25.65
CA PRO A 40 9.28 14.36 -24.30
C PRO A 40 8.47 15.30 -23.41
N HIS A 41 7.48 14.75 -22.73
CA HIS A 41 6.57 15.55 -21.91
C HIS A 41 7.47 16.38 -21.00
N PRO A 42 7.28 17.72 -20.91
CA PRO A 42 8.17 18.52 -20.09
C PRO A 42 8.22 17.88 -18.71
N VAL A 43 9.39 17.82 -18.07
CA VAL A 43 9.60 17.05 -16.82
C VAL A 43 8.52 17.35 -15.76
N THR A 44 7.94 18.54 -15.79
CA THR A 44 6.79 18.94 -14.97
C THR A 44 5.50 18.14 -15.20
N ASP A 45 5.22 17.71 -16.42
CA ASP A 45 4.04 16.94 -16.78
C ASP A 45 4.21 15.46 -16.42
N VAL A 46 5.44 14.92 -16.56
CA VAL A 46 5.79 13.59 -16.02
C VAL A 46 5.55 13.53 -14.50
N ILE A 47 6.02 14.54 -13.75
CA ILE A 47 5.80 14.62 -12.29
C ILE A 47 4.31 14.71 -11.95
N LYS A 48 3.51 15.43 -12.74
CA LYS A 48 2.05 15.52 -12.52
C LYS A 48 1.36 14.19 -12.77
N GLU A 49 1.73 13.49 -13.84
CA GLU A 49 1.20 12.17 -14.18
C GLU A 49 1.55 11.14 -13.09
N GLN A 50 2.81 11.07 -12.68
CA GLN A 50 3.26 10.24 -11.56
C GLN A 50 2.48 10.57 -10.28
N SER A 51 2.24 11.86 -9.98
CA SER A 51 1.46 12.25 -8.80
C SER A 51 -0.01 11.79 -8.88
N LYS A 52 -0.59 11.71 -10.09
CA LYS A 52 -1.95 11.23 -10.34
C LYS A 52 -2.01 9.71 -10.20
N GLU A 53 -1.05 9.00 -10.76
CA GLU A 53 -0.91 7.55 -10.62
C GLU A 53 -0.76 7.14 -9.15
N LEU A 54 0.13 7.79 -8.40
CA LEU A 54 0.31 7.54 -6.96
C LEU A 54 -0.97 7.74 -6.16
N ARG A 55 -1.79 8.76 -6.49
CA ARG A 55 -3.13 8.94 -5.88
C ARG A 55 -4.09 7.82 -6.24
N GLY A 56 -4.03 7.33 -7.48
CA GLY A 56 -4.79 6.16 -7.93
C GLY A 56 -4.41 4.90 -7.15
N THR A 57 -3.12 4.64 -7.03
CA THR A 57 -2.54 3.53 -6.27
C THR A 57 -2.92 3.60 -4.80
N GLN A 58 -2.86 4.78 -4.16
CA GLN A 58 -3.31 4.95 -2.77
C GLN A 58 -4.77 4.54 -2.57
N ARG A 59 -5.65 4.88 -3.52
CA ARG A 59 -7.07 4.49 -3.47
C ARG A 59 -7.26 3.00 -3.75
N GLN A 60 -6.44 2.41 -4.62
CA GLN A 60 -6.45 0.97 -4.87
C GLN A 60 -6.05 0.21 -3.59
N ILE A 61 -4.96 0.61 -2.93
CA ILE A 61 -4.51 0.05 -1.64
C ILE A 61 -5.63 0.10 -0.59
N THR A 62 -6.36 1.22 -0.48
CA THR A 62 -7.49 1.31 0.46
C THR A 62 -8.65 0.36 0.12
N ARG A 63 -8.89 0.11 -1.18
CA ARG A 63 -9.92 -0.85 -1.63
C ARG A 63 -9.46 -2.29 -1.37
N ASP A 64 -8.20 -2.60 -1.65
CA ASP A 64 -7.62 -3.92 -1.42
C ASP A 64 -7.62 -4.25 0.08
N ARG A 65 -7.31 -3.28 0.94
CA ARG A 65 -7.44 -3.43 2.40
C ARG A 65 -8.86 -3.79 2.81
N ALA A 66 -9.87 -3.09 2.29
CA ALA A 66 -11.27 -3.39 2.61
C ALA A 66 -11.69 -4.78 2.09
N ALA A 67 -11.13 -5.24 0.97
CA ALA A 67 -11.35 -6.59 0.46
C ALA A 67 -10.70 -7.66 1.36
N LEU A 68 -9.46 -7.45 1.80
CA LEU A 68 -8.77 -8.32 2.75
C LEU A 68 -9.53 -8.41 4.08
N GLU A 69 -10.04 -7.30 4.61
CA GLU A 69 -10.86 -7.30 5.83
C GLU A 69 -12.18 -8.10 5.70
N ARG A 70 -12.75 -8.18 4.50
CA ARG A 70 -13.93 -9.03 4.23
C ARG A 70 -13.54 -10.50 4.16
N GLN A 71 -12.42 -10.82 3.51
CA GLN A 71 -11.88 -12.18 3.45
C GLN A 71 -11.49 -12.71 4.84
N GLU A 72 -10.95 -11.84 5.70
CA GLU A 72 -10.61 -12.17 7.09
C GLU A 72 -11.86 -12.65 7.85
N ARG A 73 -12.94 -11.87 7.80
CA ARG A 73 -14.22 -12.24 8.44
C ARG A 73 -14.82 -13.51 7.85
N GLN A 74 -14.68 -13.73 6.55
CA GLN A 74 -15.17 -14.94 5.90
C GLN A 74 -14.42 -16.18 6.40
N MET A 75 -13.09 -16.13 6.49
CA MET A 75 -12.29 -17.22 7.02
C MET A 75 -12.56 -17.47 8.51
N GLU A 76 -12.77 -16.43 9.32
CA GLU A 76 -13.17 -16.58 10.72
C GLU A 76 -14.50 -17.35 10.85
N MET A 77 -15.49 -17.04 10.01
CA MET A 77 -16.77 -17.76 10.00
C MET A 77 -16.60 -19.22 9.56
N GLU A 78 -15.74 -19.49 8.59
CA GLU A 78 -15.46 -20.84 8.10
C GLU A 78 -14.70 -21.68 9.12
N ILE A 79 -13.70 -21.12 9.81
CA ILE A 79 -12.99 -21.78 10.91
C ILE A 79 -13.98 -22.13 12.02
N LYS A 80 -14.87 -21.20 12.40
CA LYS A 80 -15.93 -21.46 13.39
C LYS A 80 -16.88 -22.59 12.96
N LYS A 81 -17.17 -22.72 11.67
CA LYS A 81 -18.01 -23.80 11.14
C LYS A 81 -17.28 -25.15 11.17
N MET A 82 -16.00 -25.18 10.78
CA MET A 82 -15.20 -26.41 10.73
C MET A 82 -14.79 -26.91 12.12
N ALA A 83 -14.61 -26.00 13.08
CA ALA A 83 -14.35 -26.35 14.46
C ALA A 83 -15.58 -27.00 15.12
N LYS A 84 -16.81 -26.55 14.79
CA LYS A 84 -18.05 -27.21 15.25
C LYS A 84 -18.23 -28.62 14.71
N THR A 85 -17.76 -28.90 13.50
CA THR A 85 -17.79 -30.24 12.92
C THR A 85 -16.66 -31.14 13.43
N GLY A 86 -15.71 -30.59 14.21
CA GLY A 86 -14.60 -31.34 14.79
C GLY A 86 -13.48 -31.70 13.80
N ASN A 87 -13.46 -31.11 12.60
CA ASN A 87 -12.42 -31.40 11.61
C ASN A 87 -11.17 -30.54 11.89
N ARG A 88 -10.24 -31.10 12.67
CA ARG A 88 -9.04 -30.40 13.14
C ARG A 88 -8.03 -30.09 12.02
N GLU A 89 -7.89 -30.98 11.04
CA GLU A 89 -6.99 -30.77 9.89
C GLU A 89 -7.47 -29.60 9.01
N ALA A 90 -8.76 -29.52 8.72
CA ALA A 90 -9.32 -28.41 7.95
C ALA A 90 -9.21 -27.07 8.71
N CYS A 91 -9.39 -27.07 10.03
CA CYS A 91 -9.18 -25.88 10.86
C CYS A 91 -7.72 -25.41 10.81
N LYS A 92 -6.75 -26.32 10.83
CA LYS A 92 -5.32 -25.99 10.74
C LYS A 92 -4.96 -25.30 9.42
N ILE A 93 -5.49 -25.80 8.30
CA ILE A 93 -5.27 -25.20 6.97
C ILE A 93 -5.88 -23.79 6.91
N LEU A 94 -7.12 -23.63 7.36
CA LEU A 94 -7.81 -22.33 7.35
C LEU A 94 -7.16 -21.32 8.32
N ALA A 95 -6.68 -21.78 9.48
CA ALA A 95 -5.95 -20.95 10.43
C ALA A 95 -4.64 -20.42 9.82
N LYS A 96 -3.89 -21.27 9.10
CA LYS A 96 -2.69 -20.84 8.37
C LYS A 96 -3.00 -19.77 7.33
N GLN A 97 -4.09 -19.94 6.58
CA GLN A 97 -4.54 -18.94 5.60
C GLN A 97 -4.92 -17.62 6.28
N LEU A 98 -5.56 -17.68 7.45
CA LEU A 98 -5.93 -16.49 8.22
C LEU A 98 -4.71 -15.72 8.73
N VAL A 99 -3.67 -16.41 9.23
CA VAL A 99 -2.39 -15.78 9.63
C VAL A 99 -1.74 -15.09 8.44
N GLN A 100 -1.64 -15.78 7.30
CA GLN A 100 -1.10 -15.20 6.07
C GLN A 100 -1.87 -13.96 5.61
N LEU A 101 -3.20 -13.99 5.69
CA LEU A 101 -4.06 -12.86 5.33
C LEU A 101 -3.84 -11.67 6.28
N ARG A 102 -3.67 -11.91 7.59
CA ARG A 102 -3.32 -10.87 8.57
C ARG A 102 -1.95 -10.26 8.29
N LYS A 103 -0.95 -11.07 7.93
CA LYS A 103 0.37 -10.57 7.49
C LYS A 103 0.26 -9.75 6.21
N GLN A 104 -0.53 -10.18 5.23
CA GLN A 104 -0.78 -9.41 4.00
C GLN A 104 -1.49 -8.08 4.29
N LYS A 105 -2.45 -8.06 5.21
CA LYS A 105 -3.12 -6.84 5.69
C LYS A 105 -2.12 -5.90 6.36
N ASN A 106 -1.23 -6.41 7.23
CA ASN A 106 -0.16 -5.63 7.84
C ASN A 106 0.82 -5.05 6.80
N ARG A 107 1.24 -5.87 5.83
CA ARG A 107 2.05 -5.44 4.68
C ARG A 107 1.40 -4.31 3.88
N THR A 108 0.08 -4.31 3.77
CA THR A 108 -0.66 -3.24 3.08
C THR A 108 -0.50 -1.88 3.77
N TYR A 109 -0.33 -1.82 5.09
CA TYR A 109 -0.06 -0.56 5.81
C TYR A 109 1.34 -0.03 5.51
N ALA A 110 2.35 -0.90 5.53
CA ALA A 110 3.71 -0.56 5.14
C ALA A 110 3.78 -0.05 3.69
N VAL A 111 3.10 -0.74 2.76
CA VAL A 111 3.00 -0.30 1.35
C VAL A 111 2.28 1.05 1.24
N SER A 112 1.21 1.28 2.01
CA SER A 112 0.52 2.57 2.06
C SER A 112 1.45 3.71 2.55
N SER A 113 2.26 3.43 3.56
CA SER A 113 3.25 4.39 4.07
C SER A 113 4.30 4.72 3.00
N LYS A 114 4.82 3.69 2.33
CA LYS A 114 5.80 3.84 1.24
C LYS A 114 5.25 4.67 0.08
N VAL A 115 4.02 4.41 -0.37
CA VAL A 115 3.35 5.21 -1.41
C VAL A 115 3.13 6.66 -0.96
N THR A 116 2.80 6.88 0.32
CA THR A 116 2.66 8.23 0.88
C THR A 116 4.00 8.98 0.92
N SER A 117 5.09 8.29 1.27
CA SER A 117 6.45 8.83 1.21
C SER A 117 6.83 9.22 -0.23
N MET A 118 6.64 8.31 -1.20
CA MET A 118 6.87 8.59 -2.63
C MET A 118 6.03 9.75 -3.14
N SER A 119 4.78 9.88 -2.69
CA SER A 119 3.91 11.03 -3.01
C SER A 119 4.50 12.35 -2.50
N THR A 120 5.12 12.32 -1.32
CA THR A 120 5.76 13.48 -0.70
C THR A 120 7.06 13.82 -1.42
N GLN A 121 7.88 12.82 -1.74
CA GLN A 121 9.09 12.98 -2.54
C GLN A 121 8.78 13.59 -3.93
N THR A 122 7.72 13.12 -4.58
CA THR A 122 7.26 13.67 -5.87
C THR A 122 6.80 15.13 -5.75
N LYS A 123 6.17 15.52 -4.62
CA LYS A 123 5.82 16.93 -4.35
C LYS A 123 7.07 17.78 -4.13
N VAL A 124 8.05 17.28 -3.38
CA VAL A 124 9.34 17.96 -3.17
C VAL A 124 10.04 18.15 -4.52
N MET A 125 10.12 17.10 -5.34
CA MET A 125 10.67 17.17 -6.70
C MET A 125 9.93 18.19 -7.58
N ASN A 126 8.59 18.27 -7.50
CA ASN A 126 7.81 19.29 -8.20
C ASN A 126 8.20 20.72 -7.77
N SER A 127 8.32 20.94 -6.46
CA SER A 127 8.73 22.24 -5.90
C SER A 127 10.17 22.59 -6.28
N GLN A 128 11.09 21.62 -6.24
CA GLN A 128 12.46 21.78 -6.69
C GLN A 128 12.53 22.13 -8.18
N MET A 129 11.72 21.49 -9.04
CA MET A 129 11.67 21.82 -10.48
C MET A 129 11.13 23.22 -10.74
N LYS A 130 10.10 23.66 -10.00
CA LYS A 130 9.61 25.04 -10.06
C LYS A 130 10.67 26.04 -9.58
N MET A 131 11.37 25.71 -8.51
CA MET A 131 12.48 26.51 -8.00
C MET A 131 13.62 26.58 -9.00
N ALA A 132 13.99 25.48 -9.65
CA ALA A 132 14.99 25.44 -10.72
C ALA A 132 14.56 26.26 -11.94
N GLY A 133 13.27 26.22 -12.30
CA GLY A 133 12.70 27.09 -13.34
C GLY A 133 12.80 28.57 -12.99
N ALA A 134 12.45 28.93 -11.74
CA ALA A 134 12.59 30.30 -11.22
C ALA A 134 14.07 30.72 -11.09
N MET A 135 14.95 29.85 -10.64
CA MET A 135 16.39 30.08 -10.59
C MET A 135 16.97 30.23 -12.00
N SER A 136 16.46 29.52 -13.00
CA SER A 136 16.88 29.68 -14.40
C SER A 136 16.47 31.05 -14.95
N THR A 137 15.24 31.51 -14.68
CA THR A 137 14.80 32.85 -15.08
C THR A 137 15.53 33.93 -14.30
N THR A 138 15.69 33.78 -12.98
CA THR A 138 16.50 34.66 -12.13
C THR A 138 17.96 34.65 -12.56
N ALA A 139 18.56 33.52 -12.95
CA ALA A 139 19.94 33.44 -13.44
C ALA A 139 20.10 34.17 -14.78
N LYS A 140 19.10 34.08 -15.69
CA LYS A 140 19.06 34.88 -16.92
C LYS A 140 18.98 36.38 -16.60
N THR A 141 18.14 36.79 -15.64
CA THR A 141 18.08 38.17 -15.18
C THR A 141 19.36 38.59 -14.43
N MET A 142 19.96 37.68 -13.68
CA MET A 142 21.17 37.89 -12.87
C MET A 142 22.41 37.98 -13.75
N GLN A 143 22.47 37.28 -14.89
CA GLN A 143 23.45 37.54 -15.96
C GLN A 143 23.33 38.98 -16.48
N THR A 144 22.11 39.48 -16.68
CA THR A 144 21.86 40.87 -17.08
C THR A 144 22.18 41.87 -15.96
N VAL A 145 22.08 41.45 -14.69
CA VAL A 145 22.32 42.25 -13.47
C VAL A 145 23.73 41.99 -12.87
N ASN A 146 24.60 41.23 -13.55
CA ASN A 146 25.85 40.63 -13.04
C ASN A 146 26.99 41.61 -12.70
N LYS A 147 26.68 42.88 -12.38
CA LYS A 147 27.64 43.87 -11.92
C LYS A 147 27.48 44.24 -10.43
N ARG A 148 26.51 43.66 -9.69
CA ARG A 148 26.18 44.10 -8.32
C ARG A 148 25.84 43.00 -7.29
N LEU A 149 25.93 41.71 -7.63
CA LEU A 149 25.55 40.62 -6.71
C LEU A 149 26.77 39.93 -6.09
N ASP A 150 26.64 39.57 -4.81
CA ASP A 150 27.72 39.02 -3.97
C ASP A 150 27.71 37.48 -4.03
N PRO A 151 28.74 36.81 -4.60
CA PRO A 151 28.75 35.37 -4.84
C PRO A 151 28.71 34.51 -3.56
N LYS A 152 29.03 35.09 -2.39
CA LYS A 152 29.12 34.35 -1.12
C LYS A 152 27.76 33.85 -0.62
N LYS A 153 26.71 34.66 -0.73
CA LYS A 153 25.36 34.28 -0.25
C LYS A 153 24.72 33.17 -1.09
N THR A 154 25.03 33.15 -2.39
CA THR A 154 24.58 32.08 -3.29
C THR A 154 25.22 30.74 -2.95
N LEU A 155 26.51 30.74 -2.57
CA LEU A 155 27.22 29.52 -2.17
C LEU A 155 26.67 28.93 -0.85
N GLU A 156 26.39 29.78 0.14
CA GLU A 156 25.79 29.39 1.43
C GLU A 156 24.41 28.74 1.22
N THR A 157 23.55 29.36 0.40
CA THR A 157 22.24 28.81 0.04
C THR A 157 22.35 27.45 -0.67
N MET A 158 23.37 27.27 -1.51
CA MET A 158 23.61 25.99 -2.19
C MET A 158 24.08 24.90 -1.23
N GLN A 159 24.84 25.26 -0.21
CA GLN A 159 25.35 24.32 0.79
C GLN A 159 24.24 23.86 1.75
N ASP A 160 23.33 24.76 2.13
CA ASP A 160 22.16 24.42 2.94
C ASP A 160 21.18 23.53 2.18
N PHE A 161 20.99 23.78 0.88
CA PHE A 161 20.19 22.90 0.01
C PHE A 161 20.75 21.46 -0.06
N GLN A 162 22.07 21.32 -0.13
CA GLN A 162 22.72 20.00 -0.11
C GLN A 162 22.49 19.28 1.24
N LYS A 163 22.56 20.00 2.36
CA LYS A 163 22.28 19.45 3.69
C LYS A 163 20.82 19.02 3.85
N GLU A 164 19.87 19.81 3.37
CA GLU A 164 18.45 19.43 3.42
C GLU A 164 18.16 18.20 2.54
N ASN A 165 18.74 18.11 1.34
CA ASN A 165 18.59 16.92 0.50
C ASN A 165 19.18 15.66 1.15
N LEU A 166 20.35 15.76 1.81
CA LEU A 166 20.93 14.63 2.56
C LEU A 166 20.03 14.19 3.72
N LYS A 167 19.39 15.15 4.41
CA LYS A 167 18.45 14.86 5.51
C LYS A 167 17.22 14.08 5.03
N ILE A 168 16.77 14.34 3.80
CA ILE A 168 15.68 13.58 3.17
C ILE A 168 16.11 12.12 2.96
N GLY A 169 17.32 11.89 2.42
CA GLY A 169 17.85 10.53 2.20
C GLY A 169 17.96 9.71 3.49
N MET A 170 18.51 10.28 4.57
CA MET A 170 18.62 9.58 5.85
C MET A 170 17.26 9.21 6.47
N THR A 171 16.23 10.04 6.26
CA THR A 171 14.89 9.77 6.78
C THR A 171 14.22 8.61 6.01
N GLU A 172 14.52 8.46 4.72
CA GLU A 172 14.05 7.34 3.90
C GLU A 172 14.69 6.01 4.34
N ASP A 173 15.99 6.02 4.64
CA ASP A 173 16.71 4.82 5.09
C ASP A 173 16.18 4.31 6.44
N MET A 174 15.98 5.20 7.42
CA MET A 174 15.38 4.82 8.71
C MET A 174 13.97 4.24 8.58
N ILE A 175 13.17 4.73 7.62
CA ILE A 175 11.82 4.21 7.37
C ILE A 175 11.90 2.81 6.74
N ASN A 176 12.85 2.57 5.82
CA ASN A 176 13.02 1.25 5.22
C ASN A 176 13.50 0.22 6.26
N ASP A 177 14.45 0.59 7.12
CA ASP A 177 14.97 -0.32 8.17
C ASP A 177 13.86 -0.73 9.16
N THR A 178 13.02 0.22 9.58
CA THR A 178 11.86 -0.07 10.46
C THR A 178 10.82 -0.95 9.76
N LEU A 179 10.64 -0.79 8.45
CA LEU A 179 9.69 -1.60 7.69
C LEU A 179 10.22 -3.02 7.47
N ASP A 180 11.51 -3.18 7.23
CA ASP A 180 12.13 -4.50 7.00
C ASP A 180 12.17 -5.34 8.29
N GLU A 181 12.38 -4.72 9.46
CA GLU A 181 12.27 -5.38 10.76
C GLU A 181 10.85 -5.92 11.05
N ILE A 182 9.80 -5.21 10.58
CA ILE A 182 8.40 -5.68 10.68
C ILE A 182 8.12 -6.87 9.73
N PHE A 183 8.92 -7.06 8.68
CA PHE A 183 8.69 -8.10 7.69
C PHE A 183 9.42 -9.42 7.97
N ASP A 184 10.42 -9.45 8.85
CA ASP A 184 11.29 -10.61 9.09
C ASP A 184 10.82 -11.55 10.23
N GLU A 185 9.57 -11.41 10.67
CA GLU A 185 9.00 -12.24 11.74
C GLU A 185 8.68 -13.67 11.25
N SER A 186 9.70 -14.51 11.35
CA SER A 186 9.80 -15.92 10.96
C SER A 186 9.16 -16.89 11.98
N GLY A 187 8.04 -16.49 12.59
CA GLY A 187 7.30 -17.24 13.63
C GLY A 187 6.06 -18.04 13.15
N ASP A 188 5.92 -18.27 11.84
CA ASP A 188 4.66 -18.69 11.20
C ASP A 188 4.02 -19.98 11.75
N GLU A 189 4.80 -20.96 12.23
CA GLU A 189 4.24 -22.26 12.68
C GLU A 189 3.78 -22.28 14.15
N GLU A 190 4.43 -21.52 15.02
CA GLU A 190 4.07 -21.42 16.44
C GLU A 190 2.85 -20.51 16.61
N GLU A 191 2.87 -19.33 15.96
CA GLU A 191 1.73 -18.40 15.89
C GLU A 191 0.45 -19.09 15.36
N CYS A 192 0.59 -19.98 14.37
CA CYS A 192 -0.56 -20.72 13.84
C CYS A 192 -1.21 -21.65 14.87
N GLN A 193 -0.40 -22.34 15.68
CA GLN A 193 -0.92 -23.26 16.69
C GLN A 193 -1.59 -22.50 17.83
N ASP A 194 -1.02 -21.38 18.24
CA ASP A 194 -1.58 -20.52 19.27
C ASP A 194 -2.91 -19.89 18.83
N ILE A 195 -2.99 -19.36 17.62
CA ILE A 195 -4.24 -18.83 17.04
C ILE A 195 -5.31 -19.92 16.94
N MET A 196 -4.93 -21.13 16.53
CA MET A 196 -5.86 -22.27 16.47
C MET A 196 -6.40 -22.60 17.86
N ASN A 197 -5.53 -22.72 18.86
CA ASN A 197 -5.92 -23.01 20.23
C ASN A 197 -6.84 -21.90 20.79
N GLN A 198 -6.50 -20.63 20.55
CA GLN A 198 -7.33 -19.50 20.94
C GLN A 198 -8.74 -19.56 20.30
N VAL A 199 -8.84 -19.84 19.00
CA VAL A 199 -10.15 -19.96 18.33
C VAL A 199 -10.93 -21.16 18.85
N LEU A 200 -10.25 -22.28 19.17
CA LEU A 200 -10.90 -23.45 19.77
C LEU A 200 -11.40 -23.16 21.18
N ASP A 201 -10.64 -22.40 21.99
CA ASP A 201 -11.03 -21.98 23.34
C ASP A 201 -12.21 -21.01 23.29
N GLU A 202 -12.19 -20.01 22.39
CA GLU A 202 -13.32 -19.11 22.15
C GLU A 202 -14.60 -19.88 21.78
N ILE A 203 -14.50 -20.92 20.95
CA ILE A 203 -15.62 -21.79 20.59
C ILE A 203 -16.04 -22.66 21.77
N GLY A 204 -15.09 -23.21 22.54
CA GLY A 204 -15.35 -23.98 23.75
C GLY A 204 -16.13 -23.17 24.78
N ILE A 205 -15.77 -21.91 24.96
CA ILE A 205 -16.47 -20.95 25.83
C ILE A 205 -17.84 -20.59 25.24
N GLU A 206 -17.97 -20.34 23.94
CA GLU A 206 -19.27 -20.06 23.30
C GLU A 206 -20.26 -21.24 23.42
N ILE A 207 -19.80 -22.48 23.23
CA ILE A 207 -20.63 -23.69 23.33
C ILE A 207 -21.02 -23.94 24.79
N SER A 208 -20.05 -23.87 25.71
CA SER A 208 -20.30 -24.06 27.14
C SER A 208 -21.20 -22.96 27.70
N GLY A 209 -21.00 -21.71 27.28
CA GLY A 209 -21.85 -20.57 27.62
C GLY A 209 -23.28 -20.66 27.06
N LYS A 210 -23.47 -21.26 25.87
CA LYS A 210 -24.82 -21.56 25.33
C LYS A 210 -25.48 -22.76 26.02
N MET A 211 -24.70 -23.75 26.47
CA MET A 211 -25.21 -24.93 27.18
C MET A 211 -25.63 -24.61 28.62
N VAL A 212 -24.85 -23.79 29.35
CA VAL A 212 -25.18 -23.31 30.70
C VAL A 212 -26.40 -22.38 30.70
N ARG A 213 -26.65 -21.69 29.57
CA ARG A 213 -27.77 -20.74 29.41
C ARG A 213 -29.02 -21.35 28.78
N ALA A 214 -28.98 -22.62 28.36
CA ALA A 214 -30.17 -23.37 27.99
C ALA A 214 -30.86 -23.84 29.28
N PRO A 215 -32.14 -23.50 29.52
CA PRO A 215 -32.85 -24.03 30.67
C PRO A 215 -32.93 -25.55 30.46
N SER A 216 -32.42 -26.32 31.43
CA SER A 216 -32.57 -27.77 31.47
C SER A 216 -34.07 -28.10 31.53
N ALA A 217 -34.67 -28.27 30.36
CA ALA A 217 -36.04 -28.75 30.21
C ALA A 217 -36.02 -30.26 30.42
N GLY A 218 -36.02 -30.69 31.68
CA GLY A 218 -36.17 -32.10 31.99
C GLY A 218 -35.80 -32.47 33.42
N LYS A 219 -36.86 -32.72 34.20
CA LYS A 219 -36.88 -33.54 35.42
C LYS A 219 -36.62 -32.80 36.73
N ILE A 220 -37.67 -32.22 37.31
CA ILE A 220 -38.13 -32.52 38.69
C ILE A 220 -39.66 -32.37 38.74
N LEU A 221 -40.27 -33.28 39.48
CA LEU A 221 -41.69 -33.56 39.70
C LEU A 221 -42.48 -32.35 40.27
N PRO A 222 -43.82 -32.30 40.13
CA PRO A 222 -44.63 -31.23 40.69
C PRO A 222 -44.78 -31.41 42.20
N GLY A 223 -44.08 -30.59 42.98
CA GLY A 223 -44.29 -30.52 44.43
C GLY A 223 -43.12 -29.93 45.20
N ALA A 224 -43.00 -28.60 45.21
CA ALA A 224 -42.60 -27.77 46.36
C ALA A 224 -42.35 -26.32 45.92
N SER A 225 -42.84 -25.39 46.73
CA SER A 225 -42.83 -23.92 46.61
C SER A 225 -41.45 -23.26 46.40
N PRO A 226 -41.40 -22.01 45.88
CA PRO A 226 -40.16 -21.36 45.49
C PRO A 226 -39.42 -20.75 46.70
N VAL A 227 -38.15 -21.09 46.88
CA VAL A 227 -37.24 -20.36 47.78
C VAL A 227 -36.13 -19.71 46.97
N LYS A 228 -36.33 -18.41 46.77
CA LYS A 228 -35.37 -17.30 46.65
C LYS A 228 -33.95 -17.61 46.15
N SER A 229 -33.68 -17.04 44.98
CA SER A 229 -32.42 -16.48 44.50
C SER A 229 -31.52 -15.89 45.60
N LYS A 230 -30.23 -16.24 45.55
CA LYS A 230 -29.15 -15.51 46.25
C LYS A 230 -27.98 -15.29 45.29
N ALA A 231 -28.15 -14.29 44.43
CA ALA A 231 -27.05 -13.51 43.87
C ALA A 231 -27.12 -12.12 44.52
N ALA A 232 -25.94 -11.53 44.78
CA ALA A 232 -25.68 -10.19 45.33
C ALA A 232 -25.78 -10.02 46.86
N THR A 233 -24.62 -10.04 47.53
CA THR A 233 -24.07 -9.00 48.44
C THR A 233 -22.96 -9.65 49.27
N ILE A 234 -21.71 -9.55 48.81
CA ILE A 234 -20.55 -9.76 49.68
C ILE A 234 -20.55 -8.56 50.62
N SER A 235 -20.88 -8.79 51.89
CA SER A 235 -20.95 -7.74 52.91
C SER A 235 -19.56 -7.22 53.21
N ASP A 236 -19.42 -5.90 53.37
CA ASP A 236 -18.18 -5.18 53.71
C ASP A 236 -17.37 -5.82 54.86
N ALA A 237 -18.04 -6.52 55.78
CA ALA A 237 -17.44 -7.29 56.87
C ALA A 237 -16.52 -8.44 56.42
N GLU A 238 -16.74 -9.03 55.24
CA GLU A 238 -15.88 -10.11 54.71
C GLU A 238 -14.64 -9.53 54.00
N ILE A 239 -14.77 -8.34 53.39
CA ILE A 239 -13.66 -7.62 52.77
C ILE A 239 -12.67 -7.13 53.85
N GLU A 240 -13.19 -6.60 54.97
CA GLU A 240 -12.39 -6.16 56.11
C GLU A 240 -11.63 -7.33 56.76
N ARG A 241 -12.25 -8.51 56.80
CA ARG A 241 -11.61 -9.74 57.30
C ARG A 241 -10.49 -10.24 56.40
N GLN A 242 -10.62 -10.10 55.08
CA GLN A 242 -9.59 -10.47 54.11
C GLN A 242 -8.41 -9.48 54.11
N LEU A 243 -8.65 -8.18 54.30
CA LEU A 243 -7.60 -7.17 54.47
C LEU A 243 -6.77 -7.42 55.72
N LYS A 244 -7.41 -7.77 56.84
CA LYS A 244 -6.71 -8.08 58.10
C LYS A 244 -5.90 -9.38 58.03
N ALA A 245 -6.33 -10.34 57.22
CA ALA A 245 -5.59 -11.59 56.98
C ALA A 245 -4.32 -11.38 56.13
N LEU A 246 -4.23 -10.29 55.36
CA LEU A 246 -3.08 -9.93 54.54
C LEU A 246 -2.10 -8.97 55.23
N GLY A 247 -2.36 -8.57 56.47
CA GLY A 247 -1.40 -7.85 57.31
C GLY A 247 -1.02 -6.46 56.81
N MET A 248 -1.92 -5.79 56.08
CA MET A 248 -1.76 -4.38 55.70
C MET A 248 -2.68 -3.54 56.58
N ASP A 249 -2.13 -3.02 57.68
CA ASP A 249 -2.74 -1.93 58.47
C ASP A 249 -2.68 -0.60 57.71
#